data_AF-A0A511WPD8-F1
#
_entry.id   AF-A0A511WPD8-F1
#
_cell.length_a   1.000
_cell.length_b   1.000
_cell.length_c   1.000
_cell.angle_alpha   90.00
_cell.angle_beta   90.00
_cell.angle_gamma   90.00
#
_symmetry.space_group_name_H-M   'P 1'
#
loop_
_entity.id
_entity.type
_entity.pdbx_description
1 polymer ?
#
loop_
_entity_poly.entity_id
_entity_poly.type
_entity_poly.pdbx_seq_one_letter_code
_entity_poly.pdbx_strand_id
1 'polypeptide(L)'
;MNAPNPYKSFVKQFFISHGCSIINDAPSHFTVQLTNEMDEEIMNRPFYWHYMKKMNREGTPMKLTFSDTDEKQAGGIYLHAGTPKLHRLYNTAISKARTARLYEVVHQTTGQNRAMSPWLVVNGLLHYRGKHTKDEPVSIGINLIHGTMMLGMMDKMMDMNFETTVSDYTFPMRPLISLSHAYKRMERHIETYVGSLDHQWAKDSLHHLEKETHLLESFYESEDIGLDSFTKEREQLDNRYKPYIEMEVINGGLFYISQETSKSWLNNEGANI
;
A
#
# COMPACT_ATOMS: atom_id res chain seq x y z
N MET A 1 -24.02 -7.51 -19.90
CA MET A 1 -22.67 -6.91 -20.05
C MET A 1 -21.98 -7.06 -18.72
N ASN A 2 -20.99 -7.95 -18.62
CA ASN A 2 -20.24 -8.15 -17.38
C ASN A 2 -19.42 -6.89 -17.09
N ALA A 3 -19.50 -6.38 -15.86
CA ALA A 3 -18.64 -5.29 -15.40
C ALA A 3 -17.18 -5.66 -15.63
N PRO A 4 -16.32 -4.70 -16.06
CA PRO A 4 -14.90 -4.97 -16.24
C PRO A 4 -14.30 -5.42 -14.91
N ASN A 5 -13.62 -6.57 -14.92
CA ASN A 5 -12.93 -7.09 -13.75
C ASN A 5 -11.81 -6.11 -13.33
N PRO A 6 -11.89 -5.43 -12.17
CA PRO A 6 -10.88 -4.45 -11.77
C PRO A 6 -9.48 -5.05 -11.65
N TYR A 7 -9.39 -6.35 -11.32
CA TYR A 7 -8.12 -7.07 -11.22
C TYR A 7 -7.41 -7.19 -12.58
N LYS A 8 -8.15 -7.29 -13.68
CA LYS A 8 -7.59 -7.41 -15.03
C LYS A 8 -6.79 -6.17 -15.43
N SER A 9 -7.36 -4.98 -15.20
CA SER A 9 -6.71 -3.71 -15.51
C SER A 9 -5.41 -3.57 -14.73
N PHE A 10 -5.44 -3.88 -13.43
CA PHE A 10 -4.24 -3.87 -12.59
C PHE A 10 -3.17 -4.84 -13.11
N VAL A 11 -3.51 -6.12 -13.34
CA VAL A 11 -2.52 -7.12 -13.75
C VAL A 11 -1.88 -6.78 -15.09
N LYS A 12 -2.66 -6.27 -16.06
CA LYS A 12 -2.12 -5.80 -17.33
C LYS A 12 -1.14 -4.65 -17.14
N GLN A 13 -1.53 -3.61 -16.39
CA GLN A 13 -0.67 -2.45 -16.13
C GLN A 13 0.60 -2.85 -15.39
N PHE A 14 0.50 -3.74 -14.40
CA PHE A 14 1.64 -4.28 -13.67
C PHE A 14 2.66 -4.93 -14.60
N PHE A 15 2.22 -5.80 -15.52
CA PHE A 15 3.16 -6.46 -16.42
C PHE A 15 3.75 -5.52 -17.47
N ILE A 16 2.94 -4.60 -18.02
CA ILE A 16 3.43 -3.59 -18.97
C ILE A 16 4.50 -2.70 -18.32
N SER A 17 4.28 -2.25 -17.07
CA SER A 17 5.24 -1.39 -16.37
C SER A 17 6.56 -2.09 -16.04
N HIS A 18 6.56 -3.43 -15.99
CA HIS A 18 7.76 -4.26 -15.82
C HIS A 18 8.34 -4.76 -17.16
N GLY A 19 7.93 -4.16 -18.29
CA GLY A 19 8.45 -4.49 -19.62
C GLY A 19 8.01 -5.84 -20.17
N CYS A 20 7.01 -6.48 -19.57
CA CYS A 20 6.42 -7.71 -20.11
C CYS A 20 5.47 -7.39 -21.27
N SER A 21 5.34 -8.32 -22.22
CA SER A 21 4.49 -8.15 -23.40
C SER A 21 3.21 -8.95 -23.31
N ILE A 22 2.07 -8.37 -23.69
CA ILE A 22 0.80 -9.10 -23.82
C ILE A 22 0.78 -9.72 -25.22
N ILE A 23 0.82 -11.06 -25.31
CA ILE A 23 0.89 -11.78 -26.60
C ILE A 23 -0.51 -12.12 -27.12
N ASN A 24 -1.47 -12.33 -26.23
CA ASN A 24 -2.86 -12.60 -26.57
C ASN A 24 -3.74 -11.81 -25.60
N ASP A 25 -4.73 -11.10 -26.15
CA ASP A 25 -5.68 -10.31 -25.38
C ASP A 25 -7.10 -10.59 -25.88
N ALA A 26 -7.76 -11.56 -25.25
CA ALA A 26 -9.15 -11.90 -25.52
C ALA A 26 -10.08 -11.29 -24.45
N PRO A 27 -11.38 -11.15 -24.75
CA PRO A 27 -12.35 -10.60 -23.80
C PRO A 27 -12.38 -11.35 -22.45
N SER A 28 -12.24 -12.68 -22.45
CA SER A 28 -12.30 -13.52 -21.25
C SER A 28 -10.94 -13.89 -20.64
N HIS A 29 -9.85 -13.82 -21.40
CA HIS A 29 -8.53 -14.21 -20.94
C HIS A 29 -7.42 -13.48 -21.70
N PHE A 30 -6.23 -13.37 -21.11
CA PHE A 30 -5.06 -12.80 -21.77
C PHE A 30 -3.79 -13.55 -21.36
N THR A 31 -2.78 -13.52 -22.24
CA THR A 31 -1.49 -14.18 -22.01
C THR A 31 -0.36 -13.17 -22.04
N VAL A 32 0.49 -13.23 -21.02
CA VAL A 32 1.65 -12.35 -20.84
C VAL A 32 2.94 -13.17 -21.04
N GLN A 33 3.87 -12.63 -21.83
CA GLN A 33 5.26 -13.07 -21.85
C GLN A 33 6.02 -12.38 -20.73
N LEU A 34 6.58 -13.17 -19.81
CA LEU A 34 7.43 -12.63 -18.76
C LEU A 34 8.80 -12.24 -19.32
N THR A 35 9.41 -11.22 -18.71
CA THR A 35 10.86 -10.96 -18.82
C THR A 35 11.63 -11.92 -17.91
N ASN A 36 12.95 -12.00 -18.09
CA ASN A 36 13.82 -12.82 -17.24
C ASN A 36 13.71 -12.42 -15.77
N GLU A 37 13.76 -11.11 -15.50
CA GLU A 37 13.62 -10.56 -14.14
C GLU A 37 12.27 -10.92 -13.52
N MET A 38 11.18 -10.76 -14.28
CA MET A 38 9.84 -11.01 -13.78
C MET A 38 9.61 -12.51 -13.52
N ASP A 39 10.10 -13.41 -14.37
CA ASP A 39 10.01 -14.85 -14.13
C ASP A 39 10.74 -15.25 -12.84
N GLU A 40 11.97 -14.78 -12.64
CA GLU A 40 12.75 -15.04 -11.42
C GLU A 40 12.01 -14.56 -10.17
N GLU A 41 11.40 -13.38 -10.24
CA GLU A 41 10.69 -12.74 -9.14
C GLU A 41 9.36 -13.44 -8.77
N ILE A 42 8.53 -13.83 -9.75
CA ILE A 42 7.17 -14.33 -9.47
C ILE A 42 6.91 -15.80 -9.74
N MET A 43 7.83 -16.54 -10.38
CA MET A 43 7.60 -17.95 -10.73
C MET A 43 8.19 -18.96 -9.74
N ASN A 44 8.89 -18.54 -8.68
CA ASN A 44 9.56 -19.45 -7.73
C ASN A 44 10.46 -20.49 -8.43
N ARG A 45 11.25 -20.06 -9.43
CA ARG A 45 12.18 -20.94 -10.17
C ARG A 45 13.65 -20.57 -9.92
N PRO A 46 14.12 -20.43 -8.66
CA PRO A 46 15.46 -19.93 -8.38
C PRO A 46 16.57 -20.85 -8.91
N PHE A 47 16.37 -22.18 -8.86
CA PHE A 47 17.36 -23.14 -9.36
C PHE A 47 17.54 -23.08 -10.89
N TYR A 48 16.46 -22.83 -11.64
CA TYR A 48 16.52 -22.67 -13.09
C TYR A 48 17.37 -21.44 -13.46
N TRP A 49 17.07 -20.29 -12.85
CA TRP A 49 17.81 -19.06 -13.10
C TRP A 49 19.25 -19.13 -12.62
N HIS A 50 19.50 -19.75 -11.47
CA HIS A 50 20.85 -20.01 -10.98
C HIS A 50 21.67 -20.85 -11.98
N TYR A 51 21.07 -21.92 -12.52
CA TYR A 51 21.72 -22.78 -13.50
C TYR A 51 21.98 -22.05 -14.83
N MET A 52 21.01 -21.28 -15.35
CA MET A 52 21.17 -20.49 -16.58
C MET A 52 22.30 -19.46 -16.44
N LYS A 53 22.34 -18.72 -15.32
CA LYS A 53 23.41 -17.74 -15.00
C LYS A 53 24.78 -18.43 -14.92
N LYS A 54 24.88 -19.58 -14.24
CA LYS A 54 26.13 -20.35 -14.11
C LYS A 54 26.64 -20.86 -15.45
N MET A 55 25.73 -21.22 -16.36
CA MET A 55 26.08 -21.71 -17.70
C MET A 55 26.30 -20.59 -18.73
N ASN A 56 26.19 -19.31 -18.32
CA ASN A 56 26.23 -18.14 -19.20
C ASN A 56 25.27 -18.28 -20.40
N ARG A 57 24.07 -18.82 -20.15
CA ARG A 57 23.01 -19.01 -21.15
C ARG A 57 21.85 -18.06 -20.87
N GLU A 58 21.18 -17.61 -21.93
CA GLU A 58 19.91 -16.91 -21.79
C GLU A 58 18.81 -17.87 -21.32
N GLY A 59 18.09 -17.47 -20.27
CA GLY A 59 16.94 -18.22 -19.79
C GLY A 59 15.71 -18.00 -20.69
N THR A 60 14.79 -18.95 -20.66
CA THR A 60 13.49 -18.90 -21.33
C THR A 60 12.40 -18.60 -20.30
N PRO A 61 11.99 -17.32 -20.16
CA PRO A 61 10.93 -16.94 -19.24
C PRO A 61 9.57 -17.49 -19.69
N MET A 62 8.74 -17.85 -18.72
CA MET A 62 7.44 -18.47 -18.91
C MET A 62 6.39 -17.48 -19.44
N LYS A 63 5.33 -18.06 -19.98
CA LYS A 63 4.08 -17.36 -20.31
C LYS A 63 3.06 -17.60 -19.20
N LEU A 64 2.32 -16.57 -18.82
CA LEU A 64 1.22 -16.67 -17.87
C LEU A 64 -0.08 -16.31 -18.58
N THR A 65 -1.09 -17.17 -18.46
CA THR A 65 -2.45 -16.89 -18.92
C THR A 65 -3.33 -16.55 -17.73
N PHE A 66 -4.12 -15.48 -17.83
CA PHE A 66 -5.06 -15.03 -16.81
C PHE A 66 -6.49 -15.04 -17.38
N SER A 67 -7.48 -15.36 -16.55
CA SER A 67 -8.89 -15.49 -16.96
C SER A 67 -9.83 -14.72 -16.03
N ASP A 68 -10.88 -14.11 -16.60
CA ASP A 68 -11.97 -13.45 -15.87
C ASP A 68 -13.12 -14.41 -15.50
N THR A 69 -13.10 -15.64 -16.05
CA THR A 69 -14.06 -16.69 -15.73
C THR A 69 -13.34 -17.84 -15.01
N ASP A 70 -14.03 -18.50 -14.07
CA ASP A 70 -13.57 -19.70 -13.36
C ASP A 70 -13.56 -20.95 -14.28
N GLU A 71 -13.62 -20.74 -15.60
CA GLU A 71 -13.52 -21.82 -16.57
C GLU A 71 -12.08 -22.33 -16.60
N LYS A 72 -11.86 -23.44 -15.89
CA LYS A 72 -10.65 -24.27 -15.93
C LYS A 72 -10.23 -24.71 -17.35
N GLN A 73 -11.06 -24.45 -18.37
CA GLN A 73 -10.87 -24.89 -19.75
C GLN A 73 -9.67 -24.24 -20.47
N ALA A 74 -9.14 -23.11 -19.99
CA ALA A 74 -7.97 -22.46 -20.59
C ALA A 74 -6.65 -22.63 -19.80
N GLY A 75 -6.65 -23.36 -18.68
CA GLY A 75 -5.46 -23.53 -17.83
C GLY A 75 -4.88 -22.22 -17.28
N GLY A 76 -5.69 -21.15 -17.24
CA GLY A 76 -5.29 -19.81 -16.81
C GLY A 76 -5.50 -19.56 -15.32
N ILE A 77 -4.78 -18.58 -14.78
CA ILE A 77 -4.94 -18.07 -13.43
C ILE A 77 -6.22 -17.23 -13.36
N TYR A 78 -7.21 -17.69 -12.60
CA TYR A 78 -8.45 -16.96 -12.39
C TYR A 78 -8.20 -15.65 -11.62
N LEU A 79 -8.71 -14.52 -12.11
CA LEU A 79 -8.55 -13.20 -11.52
C LEU A 79 -9.68 -12.90 -10.55
N HIS A 80 -9.47 -13.27 -9.29
CA HIS A 80 -10.39 -13.01 -8.19
C HIS A 80 -9.60 -12.56 -6.95
N ALA A 81 -10.30 -11.92 -6.00
CA ALA A 81 -9.72 -11.36 -4.78
C ALA A 81 -8.87 -12.38 -4.00
N GLY A 82 -9.31 -13.64 -3.93
CA GLY A 82 -8.62 -14.71 -3.20
C GLY A 82 -7.49 -15.42 -3.96
N THR A 83 -7.16 -14.99 -5.18
CA THR A 83 -6.14 -15.67 -6.00
C THR A 83 -4.73 -15.43 -5.44
N PRO A 84 -3.98 -16.46 -5.01
CA PRO A 84 -2.66 -16.28 -4.38
C PRO A 84 -1.65 -15.56 -5.29
N LYS A 85 -1.72 -15.80 -6.61
CA LYS A 85 -0.87 -15.12 -7.59
C LYS A 85 -1.14 -13.61 -7.62
N LEU A 86 -2.38 -13.18 -7.47
CA LEU A 86 -2.75 -11.77 -7.47
C LEU A 86 -2.17 -11.07 -6.23
N HIS A 87 -2.29 -11.67 -5.05
CA HIS A 87 -1.62 -11.17 -3.84
C HIS A 87 -0.11 -11.04 -4.00
N ARG A 88 0.53 -12.02 -4.64
CA ARG A 88 1.96 -11.95 -4.95
C ARG A 88 2.29 -10.75 -5.84
N LEU A 89 1.50 -10.49 -6.89
CA LEU A 89 1.69 -9.33 -7.76
C LEU A 89 1.52 -8.01 -6.99
N TYR A 90 0.52 -7.90 -6.11
CA TYR A 90 0.36 -6.73 -5.25
C TYR A 90 1.58 -6.51 -4.35
N ASN A 91 2.03 -7.56 -3.66
CA ASN A 91 3.19 -7.47 -2.77
C ASN A 91 4.47 -7.09 -3.52
N THR A 92 4.70 -7.67 -4.71
CA THR A 92 5.83 -7.30 -5.56
C THR A 92 5.73 -5.83 -6.01
N ALA A 93 4.53 -5.37 -6.41
CA ALA A 93 4.31 -3.98 -6.79
C ALA A 93 4.61 -3.02 -5.63
N ILE A 94 4.05 -3.30 -4.44
CA ILE A 94 4.28 -2.49 -3.23
C ILE A 94 5.77 -2.48 -2.87
N SER A 95 6.43 -3.65 -2.89
CA SER A 95 7.85 -3.76 -2.55
C SER A 95 8.76 -2.99 -3.53
N LYS A 96 8.47 -3.01 -4.84
CA LYS A 96 9.29 -2.34 -5.86
C LYS A 96 8.95 -0.84 -5.99
N ALA A 97 7.73 -0.42 -5.66
CA ALA A 97 7.24 0.95 -5.82
C ALA A 97 6.95 1.64 -4.47
N ARG A 98 7.74 1.35 -3.42
CA ARG A 98 7.57 1.95 -2.09
C ARG A 98 7.72 3.46 -2.09
N THR A 99 8.59 3.99 -2.95
CA THR A 99 8.82 5.43 -3.05
C THR A 99 8.80 5.95 -4.47
N ALA A 100 8.32 7.18 -4.63
CA ALA A 100 8.25 7.85 -5.92
C ALA A 100 8.62 9.33 -5.77
N ARG A 101 9.14 9.90 -6.86
CA ARG A 101 9.22 11.35 -7.04
C ARG A 101 8.59 11.69 -8.36
N LEU A 102 7.47 12.41 -8.33
CA LEU A 102 6.67 12.71 -9.50
C LEU A 102 6.30 14.19 -9.58
N TYR A 103 6.01 14.65 -10.78
CA TYR A 103 5.64 16.02 -11.11
C TYR A 103 4.31 16.01 -11.83
N GLU A 104 3.37 16.86 -11.41
CA GLU A 104 2.09 17.04 -12.11
C GLU A 104 2.36 17.49 -13.55
N VAL A 105 1.71 16.79 -14.50
CA VAL A 105 1.79 17.14 -15.91
C VAL A 105 0.92 18.36 -16.17
N VAL A 106 1.56 19.43 -16.65
CA VAL A 106 0.87 20.68 -16.98
C VAL A 106 1.02 20.95 -18.48
N HIS A 107 -0.10 20.94 -19.21
CA HIS A 107 -0.12 21.27 -20.62
C HIS A 107 -0.36 22.78 -20.79
N GLN A 108 0.70 23.58 -20.82
CA GLN A 108 0.63 24.98 -21.22
C GLN A 108 1.66 25.33 -22.28
N THR A 109 1.25 26.16 -23.23
CA THR A 109 1.99 26.49 -24.45
C THR A 109 2.65 27.86 -24.45
N THR A 110 2.48 28.72 -23.43
CA THR A 110 3.04 30.09 -23.48
C THR A 110 3.27 30.77 -22.13
N GLY A 111 4.55 31.10 -21.85
CA GLY A 111 4.97 32.39 -21.27
C GLY A 111 4.95 32.59 -19.74
N GLN A 112 4.31 31.72 -18.96
CA GLN A 112 4.31 31.84 -17.50
C GLN A 112 5.00 30.66 -16.83
N ASN A 113 6.11 30.94 -16.13
CA ASN A 113 6.80 29.93 -15.33
C ASN A 113 5.95 29.59 -14.10
N ARG A 114 5.61 28.30 -13.95
CA ARG A 114 4.78 27.81 -12.85
C ARG A 114 5.62 27.14 -11.78
N ALA A 115 5.46 27.61 -10.54
CA ALA A 115 6.11 27.02 -9.38
C ALA A 115 5.38 25.74 -8.95
N MET A 116 6.11 24.66 -8.76
CA MET A 116 5.59 23.38 -8.28
C MET A 116 5.93 23.21 -6.81
N SER A 117 4.90 23.12 -5.97
CA SER A 117 5.04 22.93 -4.53
C SER A 117 5.31 21.47 -4.19
N PRO A 118 6.33 21.17 -3.36
CA PRO A 118 6.61 19.82 -2.90
C PRO A 118 5.59 19.36 -1.83
N TRP A 119 4.94 18.25 -2.10
CA TRP A 119 4.06 17.52 -1.19
C TRP A 119 4.68 16.16 -0.86
N LEU A 120 4.93 15.90 0.42
CA LEU A 120 5.21 14.55 0.88
C LEU A 120 3.86 13.85 1.10
N VAL A 121 3.64 12.75 0.40
CA VAL A 121 2.42 11.96 0.49
C VAL A 121 2.77 10.59 1.05
N VAL A 122 2.04 10.15 2.07
CA VAL A 122 2.23 8.87 2.73
C VAL A 122 0.90 8.15 2.78
N ASN A 123 0.90 6.91 2.29
CA ASN A 123 -0.24 6.01 2.38
C ASN A 123 0.10 4.91 3.39
N GLY A 124 -0.77 4.73 4.37
CA GLY A 124 -0.61 3.75 5.42
C GLY A 124 -1.90 3.02 5.76
N LEU A 125 -1.77 2.04 6.64
CA LEU A 125 -2.87 1.27 7.17
C LEU A 125 -2.78 1.29 8.70
N LEU A 126 -3.84 1.75 9.36
CA LEU A 126 -3.95 1.70 10.80
C LEU A 126 -4.55 0.36 11.20
N HIS A 127 -3.76 -0.44 11.90
CA HIS A 127 -4.12 -1.76 12.40
C HIS A 127 -4.59 -1.66 13.84
N TYR A 128 -5.88 -1.79 14.05
CA TYR A 128 -6.48 -1.93 15.37
C TYR A 128 -6.43 -3.40 15.77
N ARG A 129 -5.79 -3.69 16.90
CA ARG A 129 -5.57 -5.04 17.41
C ARG A 129 -6.07 -5.13 18.84
N GLY A 130 -6.73 -6.23 19.17
CA GLY A 130 -7.40 -6.48 20.44
C GLY A 130 -8.42 -7.61 20.25
N LYS A 131 -9.49 -7.63 21.06
CA LYS A 131 -10.57 -8.62 20.91
C LYS A 131 -11.19 -8.59 19.51
N HIS A 132 -11.33 -7.40 18.95
CA HIS A 132 -11.77 -7.18 17.58
C HIS A 132 -10.62 -6.54 16.80
N THR A 133 -10.45 -6.97 15.55
CA THR A 133 -9.47 -6.40 14.63
C THR A 133 -10.16 -5.55 13.58
N LYS A 134 -9.55 -4.42 13.24
CA LYS A 134 -9.99 -3.52 12.17
C LYS A 134 -8.76 -2.96 11.50
N ASP A 135 -8.82 -2.81 10.18
CA ASP A 135 -7.79 -2.09 9.42
C ASP A 135 -8.45 -0.85 8.78
N GLU A 136 -7.79 0.29 8.88
CA GLU A 136 -8.28 1.57 8.36
C GLU A 136 -7.23 2.23 7.45
N PRO A 137 -7.49 2.37 6.14
CA PRO A 137 -6.54 2.99 5.23
C PRO A 137 -6.47 4.49 5.51
N VAL A 138 -5.26 5.04 5.46
CA VAL A 138 -5.04 6.46 5.65
C VAL A 138 -4.10 6.99 4.57
N SER A 139 -4.46 8.14 4.00
CA SER A 139 -3.64 8.85 3.01
C SER A 139 -3.44 10.29 3.48
N ILE A 140 -2.19 10.68 3.68
CA ILE A 140 -1.83 11.99 4.24
C ILE A 140 -0.87 12.69 3.29
N GLY A 141 -1.19 13.91 2.91
CA GLY A 141 -0.29 14.84 2.24
C GLY A 141 0.17 15.93 3.20
N ILE A 142 1.45 16.28 3.18
CA ILE A 142 1.96 17.48 3.83
C ILE A 142 2.74 18.33 2.83
N ASN A 143 2.38 19.60 2.75
CA ASN A 143 3.11 20.56 1.94
C ASN A 143 4.44 20.92 2.63
N LEU A 144 5.58 20.71 1.97
CA LEU A 144 6.90 20.92 2.55
C LEU A 144 7.38 22.38 2.51
N ILE A 145 6.56 23.32 2.03
CA ILE A 145 6.84 24.76 2.09
C ILE A 145 6.24 25.36 3.37
N HIS A 146 4.94 25.20 3.57
CA HIS A 146 4.22 25.84 4.70
C HIS A 146 3.76 24.84 5.77
N GLY A 147 3.77 23.54 5.49
CA GLY A 147 3.47 22.50 6.50
C GLY A 147 2.00 22.17 6.68
N THR A 148 1.12 22.66 5.81
CA THR A 148 -0.30 22.28 5.84
C THR A 148 -0.43 20.79 5.52
N MET A 149 -1.27 20.11 6.28
CA MET A 149 -1.59 18.70 6.11
C MET A 149 -2.98 18.54 5.51
N MET A 150 -3.16 17.47 4.76
CA MET A 150 -4.40 17.12 4.07
C MET A 150 -4.61 15.61 4.17
N LEU A 151 -5.80 15.19 4.57
CA LEU A 151 -6.21 13.80 4.57
C LEU A 151 -6.85 13.43 3.23
N GLY A 152 -6.92 12.14 2.91
CA GLY A 152 -7.48 11.67 1.64
C GLY A 152 -6.68 12.18 0.43
N MET A 153 -5.37 12.38 0.58
CA MET A 153 -4.52 12.96 -0.46
C MET A 153 -4.56 12.12 -1.74
N MET A 154 -4.57 10.79 -1.61
CA MET A 154 -4.64 9.89 -2.75
C MET A 154 -5.94 10.04 -3.56
N ASP A 155 -7.07 10.31 -2.91
CA ASP A 155 -8.36 10.49 -3.59
C ASP A 155 -8.33 11.72 -4.51
N LYS A 156 -7.62 12.78 -4.10
CA LYS A 156 -7.43 14.00 -4.91
C LYS A 156 -6.44 13.81 -6.05
N MET A 157 -5.48 12.91 -5.86
CA MET A 157 -4.39 12.68 -6.81
C MET A 157 -4.68 11.57 -7.82
N MET A 158 -5.64 10.70 -7.55
CA MET A 158 -5.93 9.53 -8.39
C MET A 158 -6.28 9.89 -9.83
N ASP A 159 -6.95 11.03 -10.03
CA ASP A 159 -7.38 11.51 -11.34
C ASP A 159 -6.34 12.43 -12.02
N MET A 160 -5.18 12.64 -11.40
CA MET A 160 -4.12 13.50 -11.95
C MET A 160 -3.12 12.72 -12.78
N ASN A 161 -2.53 13.43 -13.76
CA ASN A 161 -1.41 12.91 -14.54
C ASN A 161 -0.08 13.32 -13.91
N PHE A 162 0.83 12.36 -13.79
CA PHE A 162 2.14 12.54 -13.18
C PHE A 162 3.24 11.97 -14.08
N GLU A 163 4.39 12.66 -14.12
CA GLU A 163 5.60 12.24 -14.80
C GLU A 163 6.82 12.25 -13.87
N THR A 164 7.90 11.56 -14.26
CA THR A 164 9.18 11.56 -13.54
C THR A 164 10.04 12.79 -13.87
N THR A 165 9.66 13.54 -14.89
CA THR A 165 10.30 14.76 -15.35
C THR A 165 9.37 15.96 -15.19
N VAL A 166 9.95 17.14 -15.03
CA VAL A 166 9.19 18.39 -15.00
C VAL A 166 8.63 18.70 -16.39
N SER A 167 7.40 19.19 -16.46
CA SER A 167 6.84 19.72 -17.70
C SER A 167 7.52 21.05 -18.09
N ASP A 168 7.45 21.40 -19.37
CA ASP A 168 7.98 22.67 -19.88
C ASP A 168 7.39 23.86 -19.11
N TYR A 169 8.21 24.90 -18.90
CA TYR A 169 7.84 26.11 -18.15
C TYR A 169 7.41 25.87 -16.69
N THR A 170 7.76 24.74 -16.09
CA THR A 170 7.57 24.49 -14.65
C THR A 170 8.90 24.43 -13.91
N PHE A 171 8.91 24.81 -12.64
CA PHE A 171 10.08 24.68 -11.79
C PHE A 171 9.73 24.17 -10.38
N PRO A 172 10.47 23.18 -9.85
CA PRO A 172 10.23 22.63 -8.52
C PRO A 172 10.73 23.58 -7.44
N MET A 173 9.87 23.92 -6.48
CA MET A 173 10.24 24.69 -5.31
C MET A 173 11.07 23.83 -4.34
N ARG A 174 12.06 24.44 -3.68
CA ARG A 174 12.86 23.75 -2.67
C ARG A 174 12.04 23.55 -1.38
N PRO A 175 11.96 22.32 -0.85
CA PRO A 175 11.34 22.08 0.46
C PRO A 175 11.98 22.93 1.56
N LEU A 176 11.16 23.60 2.36
CA LEU A 176 11.61 24.33 3.57
C LEU A 176 11.58 23.44 4.81
N ILE A 177 10.66 22.47 4.82
CA ILE A 177 10.51 21.47 5.89
C ILE A 177 11.23 20.19 5.43
N SER A 178 12.14 19.69 6.27
CA SER A 178 12.81 18.42 5.98
C SER A 178 11.87 17.24 6.16
N LEU A 179 12.14 16.14 5.43
CA LEU A 179 11.30 14.94 5.46
C LEU A 179 11.14 14.39 6.89
N SER A 180 12.21 14.36 7.69
CA SER A 180 12.13 13.88 9.08
C SER A 180 11.16 14.69 9.94
N HIS A 181 11.16 16.03 9.80
CA HIS A 181 10.20 16.88 10.51
C HIS A 181 8.79 16.72 9.97
N ALA A 182 8.64 16.51 8.66
CA ALA A 182 7.35 16.25 8.04
C ALA A 182 6.73 14.94 8.57
N TYR A 183 7.50 13.86 8.66
CA TYR A 183 7.07 12.58 9.23
C TYR A 183 6.62 12.73 10.69
N LYS A 184 7.41 13.40 11.54
CA LYS A 184 7.02 13.65 12.94
C LYS A 184 5.71 14.44 13.07
N ARG A 185 5.44 15.35 12.14
CA ARG A 185 4.17 16.10 12.10
C ARG A 185 3.00 15.20 11.71
N MET A 186 3.19 14.34 10.71
CA MET A 186 2.19 13.35 10.32
C MET A 186 1.89 12.36 11.45
N GLU A 187 2.93 11.84 12.10
CA GLU A 187 2.81 10.94 13.26
C GLU A 187 1.97 11.57 14.36
N ARG A 188 2.31 12.79 14.79
CA ARG A 188 1.55 13.52 15.80
C ARG A 188 0.11 13.80 15.39
N HIS A 189 -0.12 14.05 14.10
CA HIS A 189 -1.47 14.23 13.58
C HIS A 189 -2.29 12.95 13.67
N ILE A 190 -1.70 11.81 13.32
CA ILE A 190 -2.33 10.49 13.47
C ILE A 190 -2.58 10.14 14.93
N GLU A 191 -1.63 10.40 15.84
CA GLU A 191 -1.83 10.23 17.28
C GLU A 191 -3.01 11.06 17.79
N THR A 192 -3.12 12.31 17.33
CA THR A 192 -4.22 13.20 17.71
C THR A 192 -5.55 12.71 17.14
N TYR A 193 -5.57 12.29 15.88
CA TYR A 193 -6.74 11.71 15.23
C TYR A 193 -7.23 10.47 15.99
N VAL A 194 -6.37 9.48 16.16
CA VAL A 194 -6.64 8.24 16.89
C VAL A 194 -7.09 8.55 18.32
N GLY A 195 -6.41 9.46 19.01
CA GLY A 195 -6.75 9.88 20.37
C GLY A 195 -8.14 10.48 20.51
N SER A 196 -8.69 11.09 19.44
CA SER A 196 -10.03 11.68 19.45
C SER A 196 -11.18 10.71 19.14
N LEU A 197 -10.87 9.50 18.67
CA LEU A 197 -11.87 8.46 18.38
C LEU A 197 -12.46 7.85 19.66
N ASP A 198 -13.60 7.16 19.50
CA ASP A 198 -14.14 6.33 20.57
C ASP A 198 -13.28 5.06 20.79
N HIS A 199 -12.91 4.83 22.04
CA HIS A 199 -12.02 3.73 22.47
C HIS A 199 -12.76 2.59 23.17
N GLN A 200 -14.08 2.47 22.96
CA GLN A 200 -14.86 1.41 23.57
C GLN A 200 -14.33 0.01 23.20
N TRP A 201 -13.88 -0.17 21.95
CA TRP A 201 -13.26 -1.41 21.48
C TRP A 201 -12.04 -1.82 22.31
N ALA A 202 -11.22 -0.85 22.75
CA ALA A 202 -10.02 -1.09 23.54
C ALA A 202 -10.39 -1.43 24.99
N LYS A 203 -11.37 -0.72 25.56
CA LYS A 203 -11.91 -1.02 26.90
C LYS A 203 -12.50 -2.42 26.96
N ASP A 204 -13.29 -2.80 25.95
CA ASP A 204 -13.89 -4.14 25.85
C ASP A 204 -12.82 -5.23 25.72
N SER A 205 -11.73 -4.94 25.01
CA SER A 205 -10.58 -5.84 24.87
C SER A 205 -9.83 -6.04 26.18
N LEU A 206 -9.59 -4.97 26.94
CA LEU A 206 -8.97 -5.04 28.28
C LEU A 206 -9.84 -5.81 29.27
N HIS A 207 -11.14 -5.53 29.32
CA HIS A 207 -12.07 -6.27 30.19
C HIS A 207 -12.11 -7.77 29.85
N HIS A 208 -11.99 -8.11 28.56
CA HIS A 208 -11.89 -9.50 28.13
C HIS A 208 -10.56 -10.13 28.55
N LEU A 209 -9.44 -9.41 28.38
CA LEU A 209 -8.12 -9.85 28.81
C LEU A 209 -8.09 -10.15 30.32
N GLU A 210 -8.67 -9.27 31.14
CA GLU A 210 -8.76 -9.46 32.60
C GLU A 210 -9.54 -10.73 32.96
N LYS A 211 -10.70 -10.97 32.33
CA LYS A 211 -11.49 -12.18 32.55
C LYS A 211 -10.75 -13.46 32.17
N GLU A 212 -10.13 -13.48 31.01
CA GLU A 212 -9.37 -14.65 30.53
C GLU A 212 -8.14 -14.90 31.41
N THR A 213 -7.47 -13.85 31.86
CA THR A 213 -6.32 -13.94 32.77
C THR A 213 -6.72 -14.54 34.11
N HIS A 214 -7.84 -14.08 34.69
CA HIS A 214 -8.35 -14.66 35.94
C HIS A 214 -8.79 -16.10 35.81
N LEU A 215 -9.42 -16.45 34.68
CA LEU A 215 -9.80 -17.83 34.40
C LEU A 215 -8.55 -18.71 34.29
N LEU A 216 -7.52 -18.25 33.57
CA LEU A 216 -6.23 -18.94 33.46
C LEU A 216 -5.59 -19.13 34.85
N GLU A 217 -5.50 -18.07 35.65
CA GLU A 217 -4.97 -18.13 37.02
C GLU A 217 -5.71 -19.17 37.87
N SER A 218 -7.04 -19.25 37.79
CA SER A 218 -7.83 -20.21 38.56
C SER A 218 -7.56 -21.69 38.20
N PHE A 219 -7.24 -22.00 36.95
CA PHE A 219 -6.87 -23.36 36.55
C PHE A 219 -5.51 -23.77 37.11
N TYR A 220 -4.54 -22.85 37.08
CA TYR A 220 -3.17 -23.10 37.52
C TYR A 220 -3.00 -23.01 39.05
N GLU A 221 -3.92 -22.40 39.78
CA GLU A 221 -3.96 -22.51 41.26
C GLU A 221 -4.34 -23.93 41.73
N SER A 222 -5.03 -24.69 40.88
CA SER A 222 -5.58 -26.02 41.23
C SER A 222 -4.74 -27.21 40.77
N GLU A 223 -3.78 -26.99 39.87
CA GLU A 223 -2.93 -28.03 39.30
C GLU A 223 -1.44 -27.66 39.45
N ASP A 224 -0.58 -28.64 39.75
CA ASP A 224 0.88 -28.49 39.92
C ASP A 224 1.58 -28.38 38.52
N ILE A 225 1.05 -27.52 37.64
CA ILE A 225 1.51 -27.35 36.26
C ILE A 225 2.73 -26.41 36.23
N GLY A 226 3.71 -26.72 35.39
CA GLY A 226 4.93 -25.94 35.24
C GLY A 226 4.70 -24.48 34.83
N LEU A 227 5.43 -23.57 35.48
CA LEU A 227 5.47 -22.12 35.25
C LEU A 227 5.67 -21.73 33.77
N ASP A 228 6.38 -22.56 33.00
CA ASP A 228 6.64 -22.35 31.58
C ASP A 228 5.38 -22.46 30.69
N SER A 229 4.40 -23.30 31.08
CA SER A 229 3.14 -23.41 30.34
C SER A 229 2.25 -22.19 30.62
N PHE A 230 2.15 -21.80 31.89
CA PHE A 230 1.40 -20.64 32.33
C PHE A 230 1.90 -19.36 31.67
N THR A 231 3.22 -19.14 31.65
CA THR A 231 3.82 -17.93 31.06
C THR A 231 3.54 -17.84 29.56
N LYS A 232 3.65 -18.95 28.81
CA LYS A 232 3.32 -18.99 27.39
C LYS A 232 1.85 -18.71 27.11
N GLU A 233 0.94 -19.31 27.88
CA GLU A 233 -0.50 -19.07 27.69
C GLU A 233 -0.87 -17.62 28.03
N ARG A 234 -0.29 -17.05 29.09
CA ARG A 234 -0.46 -15.64 29.43
C ARG A 234 0.05 -14.71 28.33
N GLU A 235 1.21 -15.01 27.75
CA GLU A 235 1.75 -14.24 26.61
C GLU A 235 0.84 -14.34 25.37
N GLN A 236 0.23 -15.50 25.12
CA GLN A 236 -0.75 -15.65 24.04
C GLN A 236 -2.03 -14.83 24.28
N LEU A 237 -2.50 -14.75 25.52
CA LEU A 237 -3.63 -13.89 25.90
C LEU A 237 -3.29 -12.41 25.68
N ASP A 238 -2.12 -11.97 26.12
CA ASP A 238 -1.64 -10.61 25.91
C ASP A 238 -1.55 -10.27 24.42
N ASN A 239 -0.89 -11.11 23.62
CA ASN A 239 -0.77 -10.91 22.17
C ASN A 239 -2.12 -10.84 21.45
N ARG A 240 -3.15 -11.52 21.99
CA ARG A 240 -4.48 -11.58 21.39
C ARG A 240 -5.40 -10.44 21.81
N TYR A 241 -5.38 -10.06 23.09
CA TYR A 241 -6.40 -9.17 23.64
C TYR A 241 -5.87 -7.82 24.11
N LYS A 242 -4.55 -7.65 24.31
CA LYS A 242 -3.99 -6.35 24.68
C LYS A 242 -4.22 -5.37 23.52
N PRO A 243 -5.00 -4.29 23.72
CA PRO A 243 -5.32 -3.41 22.62
C PRO A 243 -4.13 -2.54 22.24
N TYR A 244 -3.86 -2.44 20.95
CA TYR A 244 -2.90 -1.49 20.40
C TYR A 244 -3.31 -1.08 18.99
N ILE A 245 -2.77 0.06 18.56
CA ILE A 245 -2.91 0.54 17.19
C ILE A 245 -1.50 0.64 16.61
N GLU A 246 -1.29 0.02 15.48
CA GLU A 246 -0.05 0.05 14.74
C GLU A 246 -0.28 0.72 13.38
N MET A 247 0.63 1.62 12.97
CA MET A 247 0.59 2.22 11.65
C MET A 247 1.61 1.53 10.74
N GLU A 248 1.13 0.79 9.74
CA GLU A 248 1.97 0.28 8.67
C GLU A 248 2.04 1.31 7.54
N VAL A 249 3.25 1.70 7.14
CA VAL A 249 3.45 2.54 5.94
C VAL A 249 3.54 1.65 4.71
N ILE A 250 2.57 1.77 3.80
CA ILE A 250 2.49 1.00 2.56
C ILE A 250 3.46 1.59 1.52
N ASN A 251 3.33 2.88 1.26
CA ASN A 251 4.18 3.62 0.33
C ASN A 251 4.17 5.12 0.66
N GLY A 252 5.12 5.86 0.10
CA GLY A 252 5.13 7.30 0.21
C GLY A 252 6.03 7.94 -0.84
N GLY A 253 5.70 9.15 -1.26
CA GLY A 253 6.40 9.81 -2.36
C GLY A 253 6.45 11.31 -2.21
N LEU A 254 7.35 11.91 -2.99
CA LEU A 254 7.44 13.36 -3.14
C LEU A 254 6.78 13.77 -4.45
N PHE A 255 5.68 14.51 -4.35
CA PHE A 255 4.89 14.94 -5.48
C PHE A 255 5.01 16.45 -5.62
N TYR A 256 5.40 16.91 -6.79
CA TYR A 256 5.49 18.33 -7.11
C TYR A 256 4.22 18.73 -7.84
N ILE A 257 3.43 19.57 -7.19
CA ILE A 257 2.07 19.91 -7.63
C ILE A 257 2.02 21.43 -7.80
N SER A 258 1.44 21.89 -8.89
CA SER A 258 1.31 23.32 -9.18
C SER A 258 0.61 24.06 -8.03
N GLN A 259 1.02 25.31 -7.82
CA GLN A 259 0.40 26.12 -6.76
C GLN A 259 -1.11 26.30 -6.97
N GLU A 260 -1.58 26.34 -8.22
CA GLU A 260 -2.99 26.50 -8.56
C GLU A 260 -3.80 25.25 -8.17
N THR A 261 -3.35 24.06 -8.55
CA THR A 261 -3.97 22.80 -8.13
C THR A 261 -3.94 22.68 -6.61
N SER A 262 -2.78 22.94 -6.00
CA SER A 262 -2.62 22.92 -4.54
C SER A 262 -3.53 23.91 -3.80
N LYS A 263 -3.75 25.11 -4.33
CA LYS A 263 -4.67 26.10 -3.75
C LYS A 263 -6.13 25.66 -3.85
N SER A 264 -6.52 25.04 -4.97
CA SER A 264 -7.89 24.56 -5.16
C SER A 264 -8.28 23.54 -4.08
N TRP A 265 -7.35 22.66 -3.70
CA TRP A 265 -7.59 21.67 -2.65
C TRP A 265 -7.76 22.28 -1.28
N LEU A 266 -6.93 23.27 -0.94
CA LEU A 266 -7.00 23.97 0.34
C LEU A 266 -8.30 24.78 0.49
N ASN A 267 -8.74 25.43 -0.59
CA ASN A 267 -9.97 26.21 -0.58
C ASN A 267 -11.23 25.32 -0.44
N ASN A 268 -11.22 24.13 -1.06
CA ASN A 268 -12.35 23.20 -0.99
C ASN A 268 -12.50 22.52 0.39
N GLU A 269 -11.41 22.37 1.17
CA GLU A 269 -11.52 21.88 2.55
C GLU A 269 -12.00 22.95 3.53
N GLY A 270 -11.64 24.22 3.31
CA GLY A 270 -12.13 25.34 4.13
C GLY A 270 -13.63 25.60 4.02
N ALA A 271 -14.33 24.99 3.05
CA ALA A 271 -15.77 25.05 2.88
C ALA A 271 -16.54 23.90 3.58
N ASN A 272 -15.83 22.89 4.10
CA ASN A 272 -16.39 21.71 4.76
C ASN A 272 -16.06 21.66 6.27
N ILE A 273 -15.76 22.81 6.88
CA ILE A 273 -15.65 22.99 8.34
C ILE A 273 -16.77 23.92 8.80
#